data_AF-C7BJC2-F1
#
_entry.id   AF-C7BJC2-F1
#
_cell.length_a   1.000
_cell.length_b   1.000
_cell.length_c   1.000
_cell.angle_alpha   90.00
_cell.angle_beta   90.00
_cell.angle_gamma   90.00
#
_symmetry.space_group_name_H-M   'P 1'
#
loop_
_entity.id
_entity.type
_entity.pdbx_description
1 polymer ?
#
loop_
_entity_poly.entity_id
_entity_poly.type
_entity_poly.pdbx_seq_one_letter_code
_entity_poly.pdbx_strand_id
1 'polypeptide(L)'
;MVFEHDKTVERKRKPSIQLGNDKEKSSEQALELPQSKQNNPLLHDLITSNNLRKEAAVFAKQIGPSYQGILDGLEHLHNLSGNEQLTAGFELHRRITRYLEEHPDSKRNAALRRTQTQLGDLMFTGTLQEVRHPLLEMAETRPAMASQIYQIARDEAKGNTPGLTDLMVRWVKEDPYLAAKSGYQGKIPNDLPFEPKFHVELGDQFGEFKTWLDTAQNQGLLTHTRLDEQNKQVHLGYSYNELLDMTGGVESVKMAVYFLKEAAKQAEPGSAKSQEAILLNRFANPAYLTQLEQGRLAQMEAIYHSSHNTDVAAWDQQFSPDALTQFNHQLDNSVDLNSQLSFLLKDRQGLLIGESHGSDLNGLRFVEEQMDALKAHGVTVIGLEHLRSDLAQPLIDKFLTSENEPMPAELAAMLKTKHLSVNLFEQARSKQMKIIALDNNSTTRPAEGEHSLMYRAGAANNVAVERLQQLPAEEKFVAIYGNAHLQSHEGIDHFLPGITHRLGLPALKVDENNRFTAQADNINQRKCYDDVVEVSRIQLTS
;
A
#
# COMPACT_ATOMS: atom_id res chain seq x y z
N MET A 1 -8.36 -71.32 0.13
CA MET A 1 -8.60 -72.69 0.65
C MET A 1 -8.70 -72.56 2.16
N VAL A 2 -9.82 -72.98 2.79
CA VAL A 2 -10.10 -73.04 4.26
C VAL A 2 -9.94 -71.70 5.04
N PHE A 3 -10.98 -70.95 5.44
CA PHE A 3 -12.07 -71.17 6.44
C PHE A 3 -11.63 -71.26 7.92
N GLU A 4 -12.09 -70.31 8.75
CA GLU A 4 -12.95 -70.48 9.96
C GLU A 4 -13.03 -69.11 10.71
N HIS A 5 -14.20 -68.50 10.90
CA HIS A 5 -15.20 -68.70 11.99
C HIS A 5 -14.75 -68.16 13.37
N ASP A 6 -15.59 -67.58 14.24
CA ASP A 6 -16.94 -66.97 14.16
C ASP A 6 -17.22 -66.32 15.55
N LYS A 7 -18.13 -65.32 15.64
CA LYS A 7 -19.19 -65.19 16.67
C LYS A 7 -19.83 -63.80 16.79
N THR A 8 -21.07 -63.72 16.28
CA THR A 8 -22.27 -63.15 16.93
C THR A 8 -22.12 -61.91 17.84
N VAL A 9 -22.58 -60.70 17.47
CA VAL A 9 -24.01 -60.24 17.37
C VAL A 9 -24.71 -60.02 18.72
N GLU A 10 -25.07 -58.77 19.01
CA GLU A 10 -26.40 -58.45 19.55
C GLU A 10 -26.99 -57.18 18.91
N ARG A 11 -28.34 -57.12 18.81
CA ARG A 11 -29.11 -56.09 18.08
C ARG A 11 -30.02 -55.31 19.03
N LYS A 12 -30.27 -54.01 18.73
CA LYS A 12 -31.53 -53.20 18.90
C LYS A 12 -31.12 -51.70 18.89
N ARG A 13 -31.81 -50.71 18.31
CA ARG A 13 -33.03 -50.60 17.46
C ARG A 13 -32.90 -49.33 16.58
N LYS A 14 -33.45 -49.36 15.35
CA LYS A 14 -33.96 -48.20 14.56
C LYS A 14 -35.52 -48.28 14.61
N PRO A 15 -36.34 -47.25 14.31
CA PRO A 15 -36.29 -46.24 13.23
C PRO A 15 -36.30 -44.79 13.80
N SER A 16 -36.52 -43.66 13.07
CA SER A 16 -37.08 -43.38 11.73
C SER A 16 -36.29 -42.28 10.98
N ILE A 17 -36.89 -41.72 9.91
CA ILE A 17 -36.38 -40.61 9.07
C ILE A 17 -37.31 -39.40 9.20
N GLN A 18 -36.77 -38.18 9.16
CA GLN A 18 -37.43 -37.05 8.51
C GLN A 18 -36.39 -36.15 7.84
N LEU A 19 -36.65 -35.76 6.58
CA LEU A 19 -35.81 -34.81 5.84
C LEU A 19 -36.14 -33.37 6.25
N GLY A 20 -35.13 -32.51 6.24
CA GLY A 20 -35.27 -31.06 6.24
C GLY A 20 -34.03 -30.46 5.56
N ASN A 21 -34.23 -29.73 4.46
CA ASN A 21 -33.17 -28.94 3.84
C ASN A 21 -32.78 -27.80 4.78
N ASP A 22 -31.49 -27.43 4.83
CA ASP A 22 -31.10 -26.07 4.46
C ASP A 22 -29.58 -25.88 4.29
N LYS A 23 -29.25 -25.38 3.09
CA LYS A 23 -28.12 -24.52 2.71
C LYS A 23 -26.70 -24.84 3.23
N GLU A 24 -25.88 -25.26 2.28
CA GLU A 24 -24.45 -25.03 2.25
C GLU A 24 -24.09 -23.58 2.65
N LYS A 25 -23.12 -23.44 3.55
CA LYS A 25 -22.31 -22.21 3.66
C LYS A 25 -20.88 -22.55 3.31
N SER A 26 -20.38 -21.89 2.27
CA SER A 26 -19.00 -21.98 1.81
C SER A 26 -18.03 -21.56 2.93
N SER A 27 -16.86 -22.19 2.95
CA SER A 27 -15.78 -21.95 3.90
C SER A 27 -14.91 -20.76 3.46
N GLU A 28 -15.19 -19.58 3.99
CA GLU A 28 -14.21 -18.48 4.03
C GLU A 28 -13.39 -18.59 5.31
N GLN A 29 -12.20 -19.22 5.22
CA GLN A 29 -11.17 -19.08 6.26
C GLN A 29 -10.34 -17.84 5.94
N ALA A 30 -10.75 -16.69 6.49
CA ALA A 30 -9.86 -15.55 6.62
C ALA A 30 -8.70 -15.92 7.57
N LEU A 31 -7.47 -15.47 7.27
CA LEU A 31 -6.34 -15.60 8.18
C LEU A 31 -6.57 -14.72 9.42
N GLU A 32 -7.10 -15.29 10.50
CA GLU A 32 -7.06 -14.65 11.81
C GLU A 32 -5.61 -14.72 12.35
N LEU A 33 -4.94 -13.56 12.36
CA LEU A 33 -3.69 -13.36 13.11
C LEU A 33 -3.94 -13.68 14.60
N PRO A 34 -3.02 -14.40 15.27
CA PRO A 34 -3.29 -14.90 16.61
C PRO A 34 -3.37 -13.77 17.63
N GLN A 35 -4.55 -13.62 18.25
CA GLN A 35 -4.78 -12.71 19.37
C GLN A 35 -3.97 -13.12 20.60
N SER A 36 -2.70 -12.71 20.66
CA SER A 36 -1.89 -12.80 21.86
C SER A 36 -2.49 -11.88 22.94
N LYS A 37 -2.46 -12.32 24.21
CA LYS A 37 -3.01 -11.56 25.34
C LYS A 37 -2.24 -10.25 25.50
N GLN A 38 -2.83 -9.14 25.04
CA GLN A 38 -2.21 -7.83 25.07
C GLN A 38 -2.06 -7.32 26.51
N ASN A 39 -0.82 -7.07 26.96
CA ASN A 39 -0.54 -6.18 28.10
C ASN A 39 -0.85 -4.73 27.69
N ASN A 40 -2.14 -4.38 27.58
CA ASN A 40 -2.58 -3.02 27.29
C ASN A 40 -2.29 -2.10 28.49
N PRO A 41 -1.95 -0.82 28.26
CA PRO A 41 -1.76 0.13 29.36
C PRO A 41 -3.02 0.18 30.22
N LEU A 42 -2.85 0.26 31.53
CA LEU A 42 -3.93 0.20 32.52
C LEU A 42 -4.70 1.53 32.58
N LEU A 43 -5.27 1.96 31.46
CA LEU A 43 -5.94 3.25 31.30
C LEU A 43 -7.22 3.37 32.15
N HIS A 44 -7.72 2.27 32.72
CA HIS A 44 -8.76 2.27 33.74
C HIS A 44 -8.30 2.82 35.11
N ASP A 45 -6.99 2.89 35.38
CA ASP A 45 -6.44 3.52 36.59
C ASP A 45 -6.38 5.05 36.47
N LEU A 46 -6.67 5.61 35.29
CA LEU A 46 -6.78 7.05 35.06
C LEU A 46 -7.93 7.65 35.89
N ILE A 47 -7.78 8.90 36.34
CA ILE A 47 -8.86 9.64 37.02
C ILE A 47 -10.19 9.56 36.24
N THR A 48 -11.32 9.44 36.95
CA THR A 48 -12.65 9.38 36.32
C THR A 48 -13.22 10.77 36.06
N SER A 49 -14.16 10.90 35.10
CA SER A 49 -14.87 12.15 34.77
C SER A 49 -15.50 12.83 36.01
N ASN A 50 -16.10 12.04 36.90
CA ASN A 50 -16.67 12.54 38.15
C ASN A 50 -15.61 13.06 39.15
N ASN A 51 -14.41 12.48 39.18
CA ASN A 51 -13.33 12.94 40.05
C ASN A 51 -12.63 14.17 39.46
N LEU A 52 -12.34 14.19 38.16
CA LEU A 52 -11.81 15.38 37.48
C LEU A 52 -12.77 16.57 37.62
N ARG A 53 -14.09 16.35 37.49
CA ARG A 53 -15.12 17.39 37.73
C ARG A 53 -15.06 17.98 39.14
N LYS A 54 -14.71 17.20 40.17
CA LYS A 54 -14.51 17.68 41.55
C LYS A 54 -13.18 18.43 41.70
N GLU A 55 -12.09 17.88 41.18
CA GLU A 55 -10.74 18.47 41.32
C GLU A 55 -10.56 19.78 40.54
N ALA A 56 -11.11 19.87 39.34
CA ALA A 56 -11.12 21.07 38.52
C ALA A 56 -12.35 21.97 38.79
N ALA A 57 -13.05 21.80 39.92
CA ALA A 57 -14.18 22.64 40.28
C ALA A 57 -13.73 24.10 40.53
N VAL A 58 -14.39 25.04 39.86
CA VAL A 58 -14.15 26.48 40.05
C VAL A 58 -15.47 27.09 40.48
N PHE A 59 -15.50 27.68 41.68
CA PHE A 59 -16.70 28.26 42.27
C PHE A 59 -17.40 29.22 41.28
N ALA A 60 -18.71 29.02 41.10
CA ALA A 60 -19.58 29.76 40.18
C ALA A 60 -19.20 29.76 38.67
N LYS A 61 -18.16 29.05 38.22
CA LYS A 61 -17.80 28.96 36.79
C LYS A 61 -18.50 27.79 36.13
N GLN A 62 -19.44 28.07 35.23
CA GLN A 62 -20.11 27.07 34.39
C GLN A 62 -19.10 26.22 33.59
N ILE A 63 -19.53 25.02 33.22
CA ILE A 63 -18.78 24.12 32.35
C ILE A 63 -18.99 24.60 30.91
N GLY A 64 -17.91 25.04 30.25
CA GLY A 64 -17.94 25.40 28.83
C GLY A 64 -17.63 24.20 27.93
N PRO A 65 -17.94 24.27 26.61
CA PRO A 65 -17.83 23.15 25.68
C PRO A 65 -16.46 22.47 25.68
N SER A 66 -15.35 23.22 25.67
CA SER A 66 -13.99 22.65 25.65
C SER A 66 -13.68 21.82 26.90
N TYR A 67 -14.21 22.19 28.07
CA TYR A 67 -14.02 21.38 29.30
C TYR A 67 -14.99 20.19 29.34
N GLN A 68 -16.22 20.33 28.83
CA GLN A 68 -17.15 19.21 28.71
C GLN A 68 -16.60 18.13 27.78
N GLY A 69 -16.04 18.52 26.62
CA GLY A 69 -15.41 17.58 25.67
C GLY A 69 -14.17 16.85 26.19
N ILE A 70 -13.55 17.32 27.29
CA ILE A 70 -12.52 16.57 28.04
C ILE A 70 -13.17 15.56 28.98
N LEU A 71 -14.23 15.95 29.70
CA LEU A 71 -15.00 15.05 30.58
C LEU A 71 -15.64 13.89 29.78
N ASP A 72 -16.20 14.20 28.61
CA ASP A 72 -16.80 13.21 27.70
C ASP A 72 -15.74 12.27 27.12
N GLY A 73 -14.58 12.80 26.69
CA GLY A 73 -13.47 12.00 26.18
C GLY A 73 -12.86 11.07 27.23
N LEU A 74 -12.79 11.53 28.48
CA LEU A 74 -12.34 10.74 29.61
C LEU A 74 -13.35 9.62 29.95
N GLU A 75 -14.66 9.92 29.96
CA GLU A 75 -15.71 8.91 30.14
C GLU A 75 -15.74 7.89 29.00
N HIS A 76 -15.55 8.33 27.76
CA HIS A 76 -15.43 7.45 26.59
C HIS A 76 -14.24 6.49 26.72
N LEU A 77 -13.05 7.00 27.07
CA LEU A 77 -11.83 6.21 27.28
C LEU A 77 -12.00 5.11 28.34
N HIS A 78 -12.72 5.38 29.43
CA HIS A 78 -13.02 4.38 30.47
C HIS A 78 -13.97 3.27 29.99
N ASN A 79 -14.75 3.51 28.93
CA ASN A 79 -15.69 2.53 28.35
C ASN A 79 -15.13 1.76 27.15
N LEU A 80 -13.93 2.12 26.67
CA LEU A 80 -13.26 1.46 25.54
C LEU A 80 -12.24 0.41 25.99
N SER A 81 -11.79 -0.42 25.06
CA SER A 81 -10.68 -1.36 25.27
C SER A 81 -9.80 -1.48 24.02
N GLY A 82 -8.62 -2.08 24.16
CA GLY A 82 -7.71 -2.32 23.03
C GLY A 82 -7.32 -1.05 22.27
N ASN A 83 -7.27 -1.15 20.94
CA ASN A 83 -6.78 -0.08 20.06
C ASN A 83 -7.67 1.18 20.09
N GLU A 84 -8.98 1.03 20.29
CA GLU A 84 -9.90 2.17 20.41
C GLU A 84 -9.57 3.00 21.67
N GLN A 85 -9.27 2.33 22.78
CA GLN A 85 -8.87 2.99 24.03
C GLN A 85 -7.55 3.75 23.90
N LEU A 86 -6.59 3.22 23.13
CA LEU A 86 -5.31 3.88 22.84
C LEU A 86 -5.51 5.16 22.04
N THR A 87 -6.31 5.10 20.97
CA THR A 87 -6.64 6.26 20.13
C THR A 87 -7.40 7.32 20.94
N ALA A 88 -8.35 6.91 21.79
CA ALA A 88 -9.04 7.81 22.72
C ALA A 88 -8.09 8.45 23.75
N GLY A 89 -7.04 7.74 24.18
CA GLY A 89 -5.95 8.28 25.01
C GLY A 89 -5.21 9.42 24.31
N PHE A 90 -4.75 9.21 23.08
CA PHE A 90 -4.10 10.25 22.28
C PHE A 90 -5.04 11.45 22.01
N GLU A 91 -6.32 11.19 21.73
CA GLU A 91 -7.32 12.26 21.59
C GLU A 91 -7.52 13.06 22.89
N LEU A 92 -7.63 12.39 24.03
CA LEU A 92 -7.78 13.04 25.33
C LEU A 92 -6.55 13.90 25.66
N HIS A 93 -5.34 13.41 25.40
CA HIS A 93 -4.12 14.19 25.55
C HIS A 93 -4.17 15.48 24.71
N ARG A 94 -4.49 15.36 23.41
CA ARG A 94 -4.66 16.51 22.51
C ARG A 94 -5.69 17.52 23.02
N ARG A 95 -6.87 17.05 23.46
CA ARG A 95 -7.94 17.91 24.01
C ARG A 95 -7.47 18.67 25.25
N ILE A 96 -6.66 18.04 26.11
CA ILE A 96 -6.08 18.69 27.29
C ILE A 96 -5.01 19.72 26.89
N THR A 97 -4.06 19.38 26.01
CA THR A 97 -3.05 20.33 25.50
C THR A 97 -3.72 21.60 24.97
N ARG A 98 -4.67 21.45 24.04
CA ARG A 98 -5.39 22.56 23.43
C ARG A 98 -6.15 23.42 24.45
N TYR A 99 -6.76 22.81 25.47
CA TYR A 99 -7.42 23.56 26.54
C TYR A 99 -6.43 24.40 27.35
N LEU A 100 -5.24 23.85 27.65
CA LEU A 100 -4.20 24.55 28.41
C LEU A 100 -3.64 25.76 27.63
N GLU A 101 -3.58 25.67 26.29
CA GLU A 101 -3.16 26.74 25.38
C GLU A 101 -4.24 27.81 25.17
N GLU A 102 -5.48 27.41 24.91
CA GLU A 102 -6.61 28.34 24.70
C GLU A 102 -7.02 29.07 26.00
N HIS A 103 -6.66 28.52 27.17
CA HIS A 103 -7.09 29.03 28.48
C HIS A 103 -5.97 29.04 29.54
N PRO A 104 -4.86 29.78 29.34
CA PRO A 104 -3.66 29.71 30.18
C PRO A 104 -3.92 30.03 31.66
N ASP A 105 -4.80 31.00 31.96
CA ASP A 105 -5.15 31.43 33.32
C ASP A 105 -6.29 30.61 33.97
N SER A 106 -6.77 29.54 33.33
CA SER A 106 -7.88 28.77 33.87
C SER A 106 -7.49 28.02 35.14
N LYS A 107 -8.21 28.26 36.23
CA LYS A 107 -8.04 27.55 37.51
C LYS A 107 -8.25 26.03 37.41
N ARG A 108 -8.74 25.51 36.28
CA ARG A 108 -8.82 24.06 35.98
C ARG A 108 -7.46 23.44 35.61
N ASN A 109 -6.49 24.27 35.20
CA ASN A 109 -5.24 23.82 34.57
C ASN A 109 -4.36 22.94 35.49
N ALA A 110 -4.41 23.15 36.81
CA ALA A 110 -3.68 22.30 37.75
C ALA A 110 -4.16 20.83 37.71
N ALA A 111 -5.48 20.60 37.73
CA ALA A 111 -6.05 19.25 37.66
C ALA A 111 -5.90 18.64 36.26
N LEU A 112 -6.03 19.45 35.20
CA LEU A 112 -5.83 19.01 33.82
C LEU A 112 -4.38 18.58 33.55
N ARG A 113 -3.38 19.34 34.02
CA ARG A 113 -1.97 18.94 33.94
C ARG A 113 -1.70 17.63 34.69
N ARG A 114 -2.27 17.44 35.90
CA ARG A 114 -2.16 16.14 36.62
C ARG A 114 -2.77 14.98 35.82
N THR A 115 -3.94 15.18 35.22
CA THR A 115 -4.60 14.18 34.36
C THR A 115 -3.73 13.84 33.15
N GLN A 116 -3.13 14.84 32.51
CA GLN A 116 -2.24 14.68 31.36
C GLN A 116 -0.95 13.93 31.72
N THR A 117 -0.33 14.24 32.86
CA THR A 117 0.83 13.51 33.39
C THR A 117 0.46 12.06 33.69
N GLN A 118 -0.63 11.80 34.43
CA GLN A 118 -1.11 10.46 34.73
C GLN A 118 -1.37 9.63 33.46
N LEU A 119 -2.02 10.21 32.46
CA LEU A 119 -2.28 9.57 31.17
C LEU A 119 -0.99 9.19 30.46
N GLY A 120 -0.03 10.12 30.36
CA GLY A 120 1.27 9.85 29.73
C GLY A 120 2.09 8.81 30.48
N ASP A 121 2.06 8.81 31.81
CA ASP A 121 2.83 7.86 32.62
C ASP A 121 2.21 6.44 32.58
N LEU A 122 0.89 6.32 32.41
CA LEU A 122 0.21 5.05 32.15
C LEU A 122 0.45 4.50 30.74
N MET A 123 0.54 5.37 29.72
CA MET A 123 0.80 4.96 28.33
C MET A 123 2.27 4.61 28.10
N PHE A 124 3.21 5.40 28.60
CA PHE A 124 4.63 5.27 28.27
C PHE A 124 5.42 4.67 29.43
N THR A 125 5.26 3.37 29.69
CA THR A 125 6.00 2.68 30.77
C THR A 125 7.29 2.02 30.25
N GLY A 126 8.33 1.97 31.08
CA GLY A 126 9.61 1.37 30.72
C GLY A 126 10.27 2.06 29.52
N THR A 127 10.77 1.27 28.56
CA THR A 127 11.43 1.76 27.34
C THR A 127 10.50 2.58 26.43
N LEU A 128 9.17 2.48 26.58
CA LEU A 128 8.23 3.30 25.82
C LEU A 128 8.33 4.81 26.14
N GLN A 129 9.06 5.23 27.18
CA GLN A 129 9.35 6.66 27.37
C GLN A 129 10.12 7.28 26.19
N GLU A 130 10.95 6.51 25.49
CA GLU A 130 11.72 7.00 24.31
C GLU A 130 10.80 7.46 23.17
N VAL A 131 9.62 6.86 23.02
CA VAL A 131 8.62 7.24 22.00
C VAL A 131 7.58 8.24 22.50
N ARG A 132 7.62 8.63 23.78
CA ARG A 132 6.61 9.53 24.37
C ARG A 132 6.52 10.86 23.65
N HIS A 133 7.65 11.53 23.44
CA HIS A 133 7.67 12.83 22.78
C HIS A 133 7.20 12.78 21.31
N PRO A 134 7.80 11.96 20.41
CA PRO A 134 7.41 11.96 19.00
C PRO A 134 5.96 11.48 18.77
N LEU A 135 5.43 10.56 19.58
CA LEU A 135 4.05 10.11 19.43
C LEU A 135 3.03 11.11 19.98
N LEU A 136 3.36 11.86 21.04
CA LEU A 136 2.49 12.92 21.53
C LEU A 136 2.47 14.14 20.58
N GLU A 137 3.62 14.54 20.03
CA GLU A 137 3.75 15.55 18.96
C GLU A 137 2.88 15.15 17.74
N MET A 138 3.01 13.91 17.28
CA MET A 138 2.21 13.39 16.17
C MET A 138 0.70 13.39 16.47
N ALA A 139 0.32 13.06 17.70
CA ALA A 139 -1.07 13.02 18.13
C ALA A 139 -1.76 14.40 18.18
N GLU A 140 -1.02 15.51 18.20
CA GLU A 140 -1.60 16.86 18.12
C GLU A 140 -2.42 17.06 16.83
N THR A 141 -1.97 16.45 15.73
CA THR A 141 -2.68 16.46 14.45
C THR A 141 -3.36 15.12 14.14
N ARG A 142 -2.73 13.99 14.46
CA ARG A 142 -3.14 12.65 14.00
C ARG A 142 -3.13 11.60 15.13
N PRO A 143 -4.12 11.59 16.04
CA PRO A 143 -4.22 10.61 17.12
C PRO A 143 -4.23 9.13 16.67
N ALA A 144 -4.89 8.83 15.55
CA ALA A 144 -4.95 7.47 15.00
C ALA A 144 -3.58 6.96 14.51
N MET A 145 -2.82 7.82 13.82
CA MET A 145 -1.44 7.54 13.38
C MET A 145 -0.53 7.25 14.59
N ALA A 146 -0.58 8.10 15.62
CA ALA A 146 0.19 7.91 16.85
C ALA A 146 -0.20 6.61 17.56
N SER A 147 -1.49 6.25 17.57
CA SER A 147 -2.01 4.99 18.14
C SER A 147 -1.50 3.76 17.38
N GLN A 148 -1.38 3.82 16.06
CA GLN A 148 -0.83 2.73 15.24
C GLN A 148 0.66 2.51 15.52
N ILE A 149 1.48 3.57 15.50
CA ILE A 149 2.91 3.46 15.76
C ILE A 149 3.19 3.09 17.23
N TYR A 150 2.34 3.52 18.16
CA TYR A 150 2.43 3.08 19.56
C TYR A 150 2.20 1.57 19.74
N GLN A 151 1.43 0.92 18.87
CA GLN A 151 1.28 -0.54 18.88
C GLN A 151 2.57 -1.22 18.41
N ILE A 152 3.16 -0.73 17.32
CA ILE A 152 4.48 -1.15 16.82
C ILE A 152 5.53 -1.02 17.95
N ALA A 153 5.59 0.14 18.61
CA ALA A 153 6.48 0.40 19.74
C ALA A 153 6.30 -0.60 20.90
N ARG A 154 5.06 -1.01 21.18
CA ARG A 154 4.74 -2.00 22.22
C ARG A 154 5.13 -3.41 21.85
N ASP A 155 5.11 -3.77 20.58
CA ASP A 155 5.59 -5.07 20.12
C ASP A 155 7.13 -5.08 20.00
N GLU A 156 7.73 -3.93 19.68
CA GLU A 156 9.18 -3.73 19.70
C GLU A 156 9.78 -3.79 21.11
N ALA A 157 9.13 -3.18 22.09
CA ALA A 157 9.52 -3.26 23.51
C ALA A 157 9.44 -4.70 24.09
N LYS A 158 8.88 -5.68 23.35
CA LYS A 158 8.91 -7.11 23.70
C LYS A 158 10.04 -7.88 23.00
N GLY A 159 10.87 -7.22 22.19
CA GLY A 159 11.96 -7.83 21.41
C GLY A 159 11.59 -8.25 20.00
N ASN A 160 10.39 -7.94 19.50
CA ASN A 160 10.05 -8.15 18.09
C ASN A 160 10.55 -6.96 17.24
N THR A 161 10.76 -7.14 15.95
CA THR A 161 11.02 -6.04 14.98
C THR A 161 11.87 -4.84 15.49
N PRO A 162 13.09 -5.03 16.03
CA PRO A 162 13.91 -3.93 16.55
C PRO A 162 14.21 -2.88 15.47
N GLY A 163 14.04 -1.59 15.79
CA GLY A 163 14.27 -0.46 14.88
C GLY A 163 13.06 -0.06 14.01
N LEU A 164 11.99 -0.89 13.96
CA LEU A 164 10.81 -0.59 13.14
C LEU A 164 10.09 0.70 13.59
N THR A 165 10.06 0.98 14.90
CA THR A 165 9.41 2.19 15.43
C THR A 165 10.15 3.46 15.04
N ASP A 166 11.50 3.44 15.02
CA ASP A 166 12.32 4.57 14.58
C ASP A 166 12.05 4.90 13.10
N LEU A 167 12.08 3.86 12.26
CA LEU A 167 11.76 3.95 10.83
C LEU A 167 10.36 4.53 10.59
N MET A 168 9.35 4.06 11.34
CA MET A 168 7.97 4.54 11.24
C MET A 168 7.84 6.01 11.66
N VAL A 169 8.39 6.40 12.80
CA VAL A 169 8.38 7.79 13.27
C VAL A 169 9.07 8.72 12.27
N ARG A 170 10.19 8.28 11.69
CA ARG A 170 10.94 9.00 10.66
C ARG A 170 10.12 9.21 9.38
N TRP A 171 9.61 8.13 8.76
CA TRP A 171 8.83 8.23 7.52
C TRP A 171 7.54 9.03 7.68
N VAL A 172 6.94 9.01 8.86
CA VAL A 172 5.75 9.81 9.18
C VAL A 172 6.04 11.31 9.27
N LYS A 173 7.31 11.71 9.47
CA LYS A 173 7.76 13.11 9.44
C LYS A 173 8.28 13.54 8.06
N GLU A 174 9.03 12.67 7.40
CA GLU A 174 9.67 12.96 6.11
C GLU A 174 8.70 12.89 4.92
N ASP A 175 7.59 12.15 5.01
CA ASP A 175 6.77 11.86 3.85
C ASP A 175 5.51 12.74 3.67
N PRO A 176 5.39 13.50 2.57
CA PRO A 176 4.21 14.33 2.26
C PRO A 176 2.88 13.56 2.21
N TYR A 177 2.91 12.26 1.88
CA TYR A 177 1.71 11.43 1.86
C TYR A 177 1.21 11.06 3.26
N LEU A 178 2.06 11.10 4.28
CA LEU A 178 1.64 10.92 5.68
C LEU A 178 1.43 12.23 6.44
N ALA A 179 1.95 13.36 5.96
CA ALA A 179 1.70 14.68 6.55
C ALA A 179 0.19 14.95 6.78
N ALA A 180 -0.18 15.66 7.84
CA ALA A 180 -1.59 15.90 8.18
C ALA A 180 -2.33 16.63 7.04
N LYS A 181 -3.49 16.09 6.64
CA LYS A 181 -4.33 16.60 5.55
C LYS A 181 -5.75 16.83 6.03
N SER A 182 -6.36 17.94 5.59
CA SER A 182 -7.77 18.24 5.95
C SER A 182 -8.75 17.38 5.17
N GLY A 183 -8.46 17.10 3.89
CA GLY A 183 -9.40 16.46 2.97
C GLY A 183 -10.67 17.29 2.74
N TYR A 184 -11.65 16.67 2.08
CA TYR A 184 -12.96 17.27 1.85
C TYR A 184 -13.80 17.25 3.14
N GLN A 185 -14.31 18.43 3.51
CA GLN A 185 -15.09 18.65 4.74
C GLN A 185 -16.60 18.84 4.48
N GLY A 186 -17.03 18.74 3.22
CA GLY A 186 -18.44 18.89 2.84
C GLY A 186 -19.25 17.60 2.97
N LYS A 187 -20.53 17.67 2.62
CA LYS A 187 -21.40 16.49 2.56
C LYS A 187 -21.04 15.62 1.36
N ILE A 188 -20.81 14.33 1.61
CA ILE A 188 -20.57 13.32 0.58
C ILE A 188 -21.93 12.80 0.06
N PRO A 189 -22.14 12.64 -1.25
CA PRO A 189 -23.34 11.99 -1.78
C PRO A 189 -23.32 10.49 -1.54
N ASN A 190 -24.47 9.92 -1.16
CA ASN A 190 -24.61 8.49 -0.84
C ASN A 190 -25.03 7.63 -2.04
N ASP A 191 -25.21 8.23 -3.22
CA ASP A 191 -25.75 7.62 -4.44
C ASP A 191 -24.74 7.58 -5.59
N LEU A 192 -23.44 7.64 -5.29
CA LEU A 192 -22.38 7.46 -6.28
C LEU A 192 -22.27 5.96 -6.64
N PRO A 193 -22.20 5.59 -7.93
CA PRO A 193 -22.05 4.20 -8.37
C PRO A 193 -20.59 3.69 -8.30
N PHE A 194 -19.72 4.41 -7.58
CA PHE A 194 -18.30 4.15 -7.42
C PHE A 194 -17.82 4.73 -6.07
N GLU A 195 -16.72 4.19 -5.53
CA GLU A 195 -16.08 4.73 -4.33
C GLU A 195 -15.35 6.05 -4.65
N PRO A 196 -15.75 7.19 -4.05
CA PRO A 196 -15.14 8.48 -4.36
C PRO A 196 -13.77 8.65 -3.70
N LYS A 197 -12.77 9.02 -4.50
CA LYS A 197 -11.43 9.42 -4.05
C LYS A 197 -11.32 10.93 -3.85
N PHE A 198 -12.01 11.75 -4.65
CA PHE A 198 -12.05 13.21 -4.51
C PHE A 198 -13.43 13.83 -4.73
N HIS A 199 -13.69 14.96 -4.05
CA HIS A 199 -14.80 15.88 -4.28
C HIS A 199 -14.22 17.28 -4.51
N VAL A 200 -14.10 17.70 -5.77
CA VAL A 200 -13.36 18.91 -6.16
C VAL A 200 -14.33 20.01 -6.56
N GLU A 201 -14.15 21.20 -5.95
CA GLU A 201 -14.82 22.43 -6.38
C GLU A 201 -14.13 22.96 -7.64
N LEU A 202 -14.83 22.96 -8.77
CA LEU A 202 -14.26 23.35 -10.07
C LEU A 202 -14.32 24.86 -10.32
N GLY A 203 -15.22 25.58 -9.64
CA GLY A 203 -15.33 27.03 -9.73
C GLY A 203 -15.52 27.53 -11.17
N ASP A 204 -14.59 28.36 -11.64
CA ASP A 204 -14.60 28.89 -13.01
C ASP A 204 -14.20 27.84 -14.06
N GLN A 205 -13.50 26.77 -13.67
CA GLN A 205 -13.10 25.68 -14.57
C GLN A 205 -14.26 24.72 -14.89
N PHE A 206 -15.42 24.85 -14.22
CA PHE A 206 -16.54 23.90 -14.32
C PHE A 206 -17.05 23.71 -15.76
N GLY A 207 -17.22 24.79 -16.53
CA GLY A 207 -17.79 24.70 -17.88
C GLY A 207 -16.89 23.96 -18.87
N GLU A 208 -15.60 24.29 -18.86
CA GLU A 208 -14.58 23.62 -19.66
C GLU A 208 -14.41 22.15 -19.23
N PHE A 209 -14.27 21.91 -17.92
CA PHE A 209 -14.15 20.55 -17.39
C PHE A 209 -15.35 19.67 -17.79
N LYS A 210 -16.58 20.19 -17.68
CA LYS A 210 -17.80 19.48 -18.11
C LYS A 210 -17.75 19.10 -19.59
N THR A 211 -17.38 20.03 -20.47
CA THR A 211 -17.32 19.79 -21.92
C THR A 211 -16.33 18.67 -22.28
N TRP A 212 -15.16 18.64 -21.62
CA TRP A 212 -14.16 17.60 -21.84
C TRP A 212 -14.52 16.27 -21.17
N LEU A 213 -15.18 16.30 -20.01
CA LEU A 213 -15.72 15.11 -19.37
C LEU A 213 -16.83 14.45 -20.21
N ASP A 214 -17.81 15.23 -20.69
CA ASP A 214 -18.88 14.73 -21.57
C ASP A 214 -18.27 14.07 -22.82
N THR A 215 -17.22 14.66 -23.39
CA THR A 215 -16.48 14.09 -24.53
C THR A 215 -15.78 12.77 -24.15
N ALA A 216 -15.16 12.67 -22.98
CA ALA A 216 -14.51 11.45 -22.48
C ALA A 216 -15.54 10.33 -22.17
N GLN A 217 -16.66 10.66 -21.52
CA GLN A 217 -17.69 9.69 -21.16
C GLN A 217 -18.41 9.12 -22.38
N ASN A 218 -18.63 9.93 -23.43
CA ASN A 218 -19.09 9.45 -24.74
C ASN A 218 -18.09 8.50 -25.44
N GLN A 219 -16.83 8.46 -25.00
CA GLN A 219 -15.79 7.53 -25.47
C GLN A 219 -15.61 6.32 -24.52
N GLY A 220 -16.43 6.21 -23.46
CA GLY A 220 -16.33 5.16 -22.44
C GLY A 220 -15.19 5.37 -21.45
N LEU A 221 -14.75 6.61 -21.25
CA LEU A 221 -13.63 7.00 -20.37
C LEU A 221 -14.12 7.88 -19.23
N LEU A 222 -13.39 7.89 -18.11
CA LEU A 222 -13.73 8.66 -16.90
C LEU A 222 -15.15 8.34 -16.40
N THR A 223 -15.56 7.08 -16.55
CA THR A 223 -16.89 6.57 -16.21
C THR A 223 -17.21 6.66 -14.71
N HIS A 224 -16.20 6.55 -13.83
CA HIS A 224 -16.29 6.80 -12.39
C HIS A 224 -16.17 8.30 -12.07
N THR A 225 -16.93 9.14 -12.77
CA THR A 225 -16.98 10.60 -12.54
C THR A 225 -18.42 11.09 -12.59
N ARG A 226 -18.82 11.93 -11.63
CA ARG A 226 -20.15 12.55 -11.59
C ARG A 226 -20.04 14.04 -11.26
N LEU A 227 -20.75 14.87 -12.02
CA LEU A 227 -20.86 16.31 -11.75
C LEU A 227 -22.01 16.61 -10.79
N ASP A 228 -21.79 17.57 -9.91
CA ASP A 228 -22.83 18.33 -9.21
C ASP A 228 -22.86 19.73 -9.83
N GLU A 229 -23.83 19.97 -10.71
CA GLU A 229 -23.97 21.26 -11.41
C GLU A 229 -24.42 22.39 -10.48
N GLN A 230 -25.13 22.08 -9.40
CA GLN A 230 -25.65 23.06 -8.46
C GLN A 230 -24.51 23.69 -7.66
N ASN A 231 -23.56 22.86 -7.19
CA ASN A 231 -22.42 23.30 -6.40
C ASN A 231 -21.14 23.52 -7.23
N LYS A 232 -21.20 23.33 -8.56
CA LYS A 232 -20.05 23.33 -9.49
C LYS A 232 -18.93 22.40 -9.01
N GLN A 233 -19.29 21.22 -8.54
CA GLN A 233 -18.36 20.22 -8.03
C GLN A 233 -18.27 19.01 -8.97
N VAL A 234 -17.17 18.27 -8.86
CA VAL A 234 -17.01 16.93 -9.43
C VAL A 234 -16.67 15.92 -8.35
N HIS A 235 -17.29 14.75 -8.42
CA HIS A 235 -16.95 13.58 -7.61
C HIS A 235 -16.22 12.58 -8.49
N LEU A 236 -15.01 12.19 -8.08
CA LEU A 236 -14.07 11.37 -8.86
C LEU A 236 -13.78 10.07 -8.11
N GLY A 237 -13.97 8.93 -8.77
CA GLY A 237 -13.52 7.62 -8.30
C GLY A 237 -12.08 7.28 -8.66
N TYR A 238 -11.38 8.17 -9.37
CA TYR A 238 -10.00 7.97 -9.82
C TYR A 238 -8.98 8.67 -8.92
N SER A 239 -7.83 8.04 -8.69
CA SER A 239 -6.67 8.66 -8.07
C SER A 239 -6.05 9.67 -9.04
N TYR A 240 -5.26 10.61 -8.53
CA TYR A 240 -4.51 11.54 -9.40
C TYR A 240 -3.64 10.77 -10.40
N ASN A 241 -3.03 9.67 -9.94
CA ASN A 241 -2.15 8.80 -10.70
C ASN A 241 -2.88 7.97 -11.78
N GLU A 242 -4.05 7.42 -11.45
CA GLU A 242 -4.94 6.75 -12.42
C GLU A 242 -5.41 7.70 -13.52
N LEU A 243 -5.72 8.95 -13.17
CA LEU A 243 -6.04 9.98 -14.16
C LEU A 243 -4.87 10.26 -15.10
N LEU A 244 -3.63 10.37 -14.58
CA LEU A 244 -2.43 10.55 -15.42
C LEU A 244 -2.21 9.39 -16.38
N ASP A 245 -2.42 8.15 -15.91
CA ASP A 245 -2.23 6.93 -16.69
C ASP A 245 -3.16 6.82 -17.91
N MET A 246 -4.18 7.66 -18.03
CA MET A 246 -5.07 7.72 -19.20
C MET A 246 -4.88 8.97 -20.08
N THR A 247 -3.93 9.87 -19.77
CA THR A 247 -3.75 11.14 -20.52
C THR A 247 -2.97 11.02 -21.84
N GLY A 248 -2.25 9.92 -22.06
CA GLY A 248 -1.34 9.74 -23.19
C GLY A 248 -2.07 9.53 -24.51
N GLY A 249 -2.16 10.60 -25.30
CA GLY A 249 -2.77 10.56 -26.64
C GLY A 249 -4.29 10.46 -26.64
N VAL A 250 -4.94 10.74 -25.51
CA VAL A 250 -6.40 10.85 -25.39
C VAL A 250 -6.75 12.26 -24.92
N GLU A 251 -7.01 13.14 -25.89
CA GLU A 251 -7.10 14.59 -25.65
C GLU A 251 -8.24 14.97 -24.70
N SER A 252 -9.36 14.24 -24.75
CA SER A 252 -10.53 14.45 -23.86
C SER A 252 -10.16 14.28 -22.38
N VAL A 253 -9.51 13.16 -22.04
CA VAL A 253 -9.01 12.89 -20.68
C VAL A 253 -7.93 13.89 -20.28
N LYS A 254 -6.96 14.14 -21.16
CA LYS A 254 -5.87 15.11 -20.92
C LYS A 254 -6.40 16.50 -20.60
N MET A 255 -7.41 16.98 -21.32
CA MET A 255 -8.00 18.31 -21.09
C MET A 255 -8.89 18.35 -19.84
N ALA A 256 -9.69 17.31 -19.56
CA ALA A 256 -10.41 17.22 -18.28
C ALA A 256 -9.44 17.24 -17.09
N VAL A 257 -8.34 16.47 -17.16
CA VAL A 257 -7.28 16.45 -16.14
C VAL A 257 -6.54 17.79 -16.04
N TYR A 258 -6.36 18.53 -17.14
CA TYR A 258 -5.81 19.88 -17.12
C TYR A 258 -6.71 20.84 -16.33
N PHE A 259 -8.01 20.91 -16.62
CA PHE A 259 -8.93 21.81 -15.91
C PHE A 259 -9.11 21.43 -14.44
N LEU A 260 -9.03 20.13 -14.10
CA LEU A 260 -8.97 19.66 -12.71
C LEU A 260 -7.73 20.20 -11.97
N LYS A 261 -6.56 20.19 -12.63
CA LYS A 261 -5.31 20.74 -12.07
C LYS A 261 -5.36 22.25 -11.91
N GLU A 262 -6.00 22.97 -12.83
CA GLU A 262 -6.19 24.43 -12.69
C GLU A 262 -7.16 24.78 -11.56
N ALA A 263 -8.25 24.01 -11.38
CA ALA A 263 -9.14 24.17 -10.22
C ALA A 263 -8.39 23.92 -8.89
N ALA A 264 -7.55 22.88 -8.83
CA ALA A 264 -6.71 22.63 -7.65
C ALA A 264 -5.73 23.79 -7.37
N LYS A 265 -5.05 24.34 -8.38
CA LYS A 265 -4.18 25.53 -8.22
C LYS A 265 -4.96 26.75 -7.74
N GLN A 266 -6.17 26.99 -8.27
CA GLN A 266 -7.02 28.11 -7.87
C GLN A 266 -7.55 27.98 -6.44
N ALA A 267 -7.60 26.76 -5.89
CA ALA A 267 -7.94 26.54 -4.49
C ALA A 267 -6.82 26.96 -3.51
N GLU A 268 -5.54 26.79 -3.85
CA GLU A 268 -4.41 27.31 -3.06
C GLU A 268 -3.49 28.24 -3.90
N PRO A 269 -3.93 29.46 -4.26
CA PRO A 269 -3.14 30.36 -5.09
C PRO A 269 -1.79 30.72 -4.47
N GLY A 270 -0.71 30.57 -5.24
CA GLY A 270 0.66 30.82 -4.77
C GLY A 270 1.25 29.72 -3.89
N SER A 271 0.54 28.61 -3.67
CA SER A 271 1.08 27.43 -2.98
C SER A 271 2.16 26.76 -3.84
N ALA A 272 3.28 26.41 -3.21
CA ALA A 272 4.37 25.66 -3.85
C ALA A 272 4.06 24.16 -4.00
N LYS A 273 2.98 23.67 -3.36
CA LYS A 273 2.56 22.27 -3.39
C LYS A 273 2.25 21.79 -4.80
N SER A 274 2.53 20.52 -5.07
CA SER A 274 2.03 19.84 -6.28
C SER A 274 0.50 19.82 -6.33
N GLN A 275 -0.09 19.71 -7.53
CA GLN A 275 -1.56 19.67 -7.67
C GLN A 275 -2.15 18.43 -6.99
N GLU A 276 -1.41 17.33 -6.94
CA GLU A 276 -1.76 16.13 -6.18
C GLU A 276 -1.80 16.41 -4.67
N ALA A 277 -0.79 17.08 -4.12
CA ALA A 277 -0.77 17.45 -2.71
C ALA A 277 -1.91 18.42 -2.34
N ILE A 278 -2.30 19.33 -3.24
CA ILE A 278 -3.48 20.20 -3.03
C ILE A 278 -4.78 19.38 -3.08
N LEU A 279 -4.93 18.48 -4.07
CA LEU A 279 -6.08 17.58 -4.17
C LEU A 279 -6.24 16.73 -2.92
N LEU A 280 -5.16 16.11 -2.43
CA LEU A 280 -5.13 15.34 -1.19
C LEU A 280 -5.44 16.20 0.04
N ASN A 281 -4.86 17.41 0.13
CA ASN A 281 -5.06 18.28 1.29
C ASN A 281 -6.47 18.88 1.40
N ARG A 282 -7.13 19.19 0.27
CA ARG A 282 -8.39 19.96 0.25
C ARG A 282 -9.62 19.20 -0.22
N PHE A 283 -9.45 18.18 -1.05
CA PHE A 283 -10.54 17.61 -1.84
C PHE A 283 -10.64 16.09 -1.76
N ALA A 284 -9.66 15.40 -1.19
CA ALA A 284 -9.72 13.95 -1.02
C ALA A 284 -10.84 13.53 -0.06
N ASN A 285 -11.52 12.46 -0.40
CA ASN A 285 -12.51 11.85 0.48
C ASN A 285 -11.82 11.36 1.79
N PRO A 286 -12.39 11.60 2.99
CA PRO A 286 -11.78 11.14 4.24
C PRO A 286 -11.53 9.62 4.34
N ALA A 287 -12.37 8.79 3.71
CA ALA A 287 -12.15 7.34 3.65
C ALA A 287 -10.96 7.00 2.74
N TYR A 288 -10.83 7.67 1.60
CA TYR A 288 -9.67 7.53 0.71
C TYR A 288 -8.36 7.99 1.37
N LEU A 289 -8.38 9.10 2.14
CA LEU A 289 -7.21 9.51 2.93
C LEU A 289 -6.82 8.45 3.98
N THR A 290 -7.80 7.90 4.70
CA THR A 290 -7.57 6.83 5.67
C THR A 290 -6.94 5.59 5.00
N GLN A 291 -7.50 5.16 3.86
CA GLN A 291 -6.98 4.04 3.09
C GLN A 291 -5.55 4.29 2.59
N LEU A 292 -5.29 5.51 2.08
CA LEU A 292 -3.98 5.92 1.57
C LEU A 292 -2.93 5.89 2.69
N GLU A 293 -3.24 6.43 3.87
CA GLU A 293 -2.34 6.42 5.03
C GLU A 293 -2.09 4.99 5.54
N GLN A 294 -3.13 4.17 5.68
CA GLN A 294 -3.01 2.78 6.14
C GLN A 294 -2.18 1.90 5.19
N GLY A 295 -2.52 1.89 3.90
CA GLY A 295 -1.79 1.11 2.90
C GLY A 295 -0.33 1.54 2.80
N ARG A 296 -0.08 2.84 2.97
CA ARG A 296 1.26 3.42 2.96
C ARG A 296 2.10 3.03 4.17
N LEU A 297 1.53 2.96 5.38
CA LEU A 297 2.18 2.42 6.58
C LEU A 297 2.49 0.93 6.43
N ALA A 298 1.54 0.14 5.93
CA ALA A 298 1.72 -1.29 5.69
C ALA A 298 2.87 -1.57 4.71
N GLN A 299 3.07 -0.71 3.70
CA GLN A 299 4.23 -0.81 2.82
C GLN A 299 5.56 -0.56 3.55
N MET A 300 5.62 0.36 4.52
CA MET A 300 6.86 0.62 5.30
C MET A 300 7.23 -0.59 6.17
N GLU A 301 6.23 -1.22 6.79
CA GLU A 301 6.38 -2.42 7.61
C GLU A 301 6.84 -3.61 6.75
N ALA A 302 6.20 -3.82 5.59
CA ALA A 302 6.61 -4.83 4.63
C ALA A 302 8.02 -4.57 4.06
N ILE A 303 8.41 -3.31 3.87
CA ILE A 303 9.79 -2.93 3.49
C ILE A 303 10.79 -3.36 4.57
N TYR A 304 10.54 -3.00 5.83
CA TYR A 304 11.38 -3.42 6.97
C TYR A 304 11.50 -4.94 7.04
N HIS A 305 10.39 -5.68 6.94
CA HIS A 305 10.44 -7.13 6.96
C HIS A 305 11.20 -7.70 5.76
N SER A 306 11.06 -7.10 4.58
CA SER A 306 11.78 -7.56 3.38
C SER A 306 13.30 -7.37 3.52
N SER A 307 13.78 -6.27 4.11
CA SER A 307 15.21 -6.02 4.29
C SER A 307 15.87 -6.91 5.34
N HIS A 308 15.12 -7.38 6.34
CA HIS A 308 15.63 -8.29 7.37
C HIS A 308 15.52 -9.78 6.99
N ASN A 309 14.42 -10.17 6.32
CA ASN A 309 14.06 -11.58 6.16
C ASN A 309 14.45 -12.17 4.80
N THR A 310 14.92 -11.37 3.83
CA THR A 310 15.35 -11.89 2.52
C THR A 310 16.73 -12.54 2.64
N ASP A 311 16.83 -13.82 2.27
CA ASP A 311 18.11 -14.56 2.27
C ASP A 311 18.98 -14.16 1.06
N VAL A 312 19.58 -12.97 1.16
CA VAL A 312 20.53 -12.45 0.16
C VAL A 312 21.79 -13.31 0.09
N ALA A 313 22.18 -14.00 1.16
CA ALA A 313 23.34 -14.87 1.17
C ALA A 313 23.12 -16.12 0.30
N ALA A 314 21.93 -16.73 0.32
CA ALA A 314 21.57 -17.82 -0.58
C ALA A 314 21.45 -17.36 -2.04
N TRP A 315 21.04 -16.12 -2.29
CA TRP A 315 21.05 -15.53 -3.64
C TRP A 315 22.49 -15.30 -4.14
N ASP A 316 23.37 -14.72 -3.31
CA ASP A 316 24.78 -14.50 -3.63
C ASP A 316 25.53 -15.82 -3.88
N GLN A 317 25.20 -16.90 -3.18
CA GLN A 317 25.78 -18.23 -3.47
C GLN A 317 25.43 -18.73 -4.89
N GLN A 318 24.25 -18.39 -5.40
CA GLN A 318 23.80 -18.78 -6.75
C GLN A 318 24.29 -17.82 -7.85
N PHE A 319 24.45 -16.53 -7.52
CA PHE A 319 24.71 -15.46 -8.50
C PHE A 319 25.94 -14.59 -8.17
N SER A 320 26.88 -15.10 -7.36
CA SER A 320 28.21 -14.52 -7.14
C SER A 320 28.93 -14.22 -8.48
N PRO A 321 29.92 -13.31 -8.54
CA PRO A 321 30.58 -12.96 -9.79
C PRO A 321 31.11 -14.15 -10.60
N ASP A 322 31.68 -15.17 -9.94
CA ASP A 322 32.14 -16.40 -10.59
C ASP A 322 30.97 -17.29 -11.06
N ALA A 323 29.93 -17.46 -10.22
CA ALA A 323 28.76 -18.26 -10.58
C ALA A 323 27.96 -17.60 -11.72
N LEU A 324 27.82 -16.28 -11.72
CA LEU A 324 27.20 -15.49 -12.78
C LEU A 324 28.00 -15.56 -14.09
N THR A 325 29.34 -15.56 -14.02
CA THR A 325 30.21 -15.76 -15.19
C THR A 325 30.00 -17.16 -15.79
N GLN A 326 29.91 -18.19 -14.94
CA GLN A 326 29.60 -19.56 -15.39
C GLN A 326 28.17 -19.69 -15.94
N PHE A 327 27.20 -18.99 -15.34
CA PHE A 327 25.80 -18.95 -15.78
C PHE A 327 25.67 -18.31 -17.16
N ASN A 328 26.31 -17.16 -17.38
CA ASN A 328 26.37 -16.50 -18.68
C ASN A 328 27.11 -17.33 -19.72
N HIS A 329 28.21 -18.00 -19.35
CA HIS A 329 28.87 -18.95 -20.26
C HIS A 329 27.95 -20.13 -20.64
N GLN A 330 27.05 -20.60 -19.77
CA GLN A 330 26.05 -21.62 -20.13
C GLN A 330 24.95 -21.06 -21.05
N LEU A 331 24.55 -19.79 -20.88
CA LEU A 331 23.67 -19.10 -21.82
C LEU A 331 24.31 -18.92 -23.20
N ASP A 332 25.54 -18.42 -23.26
CA ASP A 332 26.27 -18.17 -24.52
C ASP A 332 26.54 -19.46 -25.33
N ASN A 333 26.69 -20.60 -24.64
CA ASN A 333 26.82 -21.92 -25.29
C ASN A 333 25.47 -22.57 -25.66
N SER A 334 24.33 -21.93 -25.33
CA SER A 334 23.01 -22.43 -25.73
C SER A 334 22.76 -22.14 -27.20
N VAL A 335 22.55 -23.20 -28.00
CA VAL A 335 22.57 -23.12 -29.47
C VAL A 335 21.38 -22.34 -30.06
N ASP A 336 20.26 -22.27 -29.34
CA ASP A 336 19.04 -21.58 -29.77
C ASP A 336 18.25 -20.99 -28.58
N LEU A 337 17.15 -20.29 -28.88
CA LEU A 337 16.26 -19.71 -27.87
C LEU A 337 15.62 -20.78 -26.97
N ASN A 338 15.26 -21.95 -27.49
CA ASN A 338 14.65 -23.01 -26.67
C ASN A 338 15.63 -23.53 -25.62
N SER A 339 16.91 -23.68 -25.99
CA SER A 339 17.98 -24.07 -25.08
C SER A 339 18.17 -23.03 -23.97
N GLN A 340 18.18 -21.73 -24.31
CA GLN A 340 18.24 -20.64 -23.32
C GLN A 340 17.03 -20.66 -22.38
N LEU A 341 15.81 -20.72 -22.90
CA LEU A 341 14.58 -20.75 -22.08
C LEU A 341 14.51 -21.99 -21.18
N SER A 342 14.89 -23.16 -21.70
CA SER A 342 15.00 -24.40 -20.94
C SER A 342 15.99 -24.28 -19.79
N PHE A 343 17.14 -23.62 -19.99
CA PHE A 343 18.13 -23.39 -18.94
C PHE A 343 17.66 -22.36 -17.89
N LEU A 344 17.10 -21.23 -18.33
CA LEU A 344 16.63 -20.16 -17.46
C LEU A 344 15.47 -20.63 -16.56
N LEU A 345 14.50 -21.33 -17.13
CA LEU A 345 13.31 -21.84 -16.43
C LEU A 345 13.52 -23.21 -15.77
N LYS A 346 14.73 -23.78 -15.82
CA LYS A 346 15.07 -25.00 -15.07
C LYS A 346 15.08 -24.68 -13.57
N ASP A 347 14.28 -25.42 -12.81
CA ASP A 347 14.16 -25.34 -11.36
C ASP A 347 13.85 -23.92 -10.83
N ARG A 348 13.22 -23.07 -11.66
CA ARG A 348 12.84 -21.68 -11.37
C ARG A 348 11.40 -21.39 -11.81
N GLN A 349 10.70 -20.56 -11.04
CA GLN A 349 9.30 -20.19 -11.29
C GLN A 349 9.14 -19.15 -12.41
N GLY A 350 10.18 -18.40 -12.78
CA GLY A 350 10.01 -17.41 -13.85
C GLY A 350 11.26 -16.69 -14.31
N LEU A 351 11.03 -15.71 -15.18
CA LEU A 351 12.02 -14.81 -15.77
C LEU A 351 11.78 -13.38 -15.30
N LEU A 352 12.84 -12.68 -14.89
CA LEU A 352 12.82 -11.25 -14.60
C LEU A 352 13.61 -10.51 -15.68
N ILE A 353 12.90 -9.89 -16.63
CA ILE A 353 13.52 -9.14 -17.73
C ILE A 353 13.57 -7.66 -17.35
N GLY A 354 14.79 -7.12 -17.31
CA GLY A 354 15.08 -5.73 -16.96
C GLY A 354 15.11 -4.82 -18.18
N GLU A 355 14.34 -3.73 -18.11
CA GLU A 355 14.28 -2.68 -19.13
C GLU A 355 14.80 -1.35 -18.58
N SER A 356 15.29 -0.50 -19.49
CA SER A 356 15.71 0.86 -19.21
C SER A 356 14.66 1.82 -19.76
N HIS A 357 13.93 2.50 -18.88
CA HIS A 357 12.80 3.36 -19.24
C HIS A 357 13.10 4.27 -20.44
N GLY A 358 12.25 4.20 -21.46
CA GLY A 358 12.31 5.07 -22.65
C GLY A 358 13.45 4.80 -23.62
N SER A 359 14.23 3.72 -23.48
CA SER A 359 15.37 3.42 -24.37
C SER A 359 15.56 1.95 -24.72
N ASP A 360 15.17 1.02 -23.86
CA ASP A 360 15.30 -0.42 -24.11
C ASP A 360 13.94 -1.09 -23.93
N LEU A 361 13.31 -1.48 -25.06
CA LEU A 361 12.00 -2.12 -25.14
C LEU A 361 12.12 -3.60 -25.56
N ASN A 362 13.31 -4.19 -25.45
CA ASN A 362 13.55 -5.56 -25.91
C ASN A 362 12.82 -6.62 -25.08
N GLY A 363 12.48 -6.34 -23.81
CA GLY A 363 11.70 -7.25 -22.98
C GLY A 363 10.25 -7.33 -23.46
N LEU A 364 9.61 -6.18 -23.68
CA LEU A 364 8.26 -6.09 -24.26
C LEU A 364 8.20 -6.74 -25.65
N ARG A 365 9.15 -6.40 -26.54
CA ARG A 365 9.29 -7.01 -27.87
C ARG A 365 9.44 -8.52 -27.77
N PHE A 366 10.36 -9.01 -26.93
CA PHE A 366 10.62 -10.44 -26.78
C PHE A 366 9.38 -11.21 -26.30
N VAL A 367 8.67 -10.70 -25.29
CA VAL A 367 7.47 -11.36 -24.77
C VAL A 367 6.33 -11.37 -25.79
N GLU A 368 6.18 -10.32 -26.59
CA GLU A 368 5.18 -10.26 -27.67
C GLU A 368 5.51 -11.19 -28.85
N GLU A 369 6.77 -11.22 -29.29
CA GLU A 369 7.21 -12.00 -30.46
C GLU A 369 7.43 -13.50 -30.14
N GLN A 370 7.90 -13.82 -28.93
CA GLN A 370 8.30 -15.18 -28.54
C GLN A 370 7.31 -15.85 -27.58
N MET A 371 6.07 -15.36 -27.55
CA MET A 371 5.02 -15.83 -26.63
C MET A 371 4.72 -17.33 -26.76
N ASP A 372 4.78 -17.89 -27.98
CA ASP A 372 4.61 -19.34 -28.20
C ASP A 372 5.78 -20.15 -27.61
N ALA A 373 7.02 -19.65 -27.71
CA ALA A 373 8.18 -20.30 -27.12
C ALA A 373 8.14 -20.24 -25.58
N LEU A 374 7.73 -19.09 -25.02
CA LEU A 374 7.48 -18.94 -23.58
C LEU A 374 6.41 -19.93 -23.09
N LYS A 375 5.26 -20.00 -23.76
CA LYS A 375 4.18 -20.94 -23.42
C LYS A 375 4.62 -22.40 -23.52
N ALA A 376 5.43 -22.76 -24.52
CA ALA A 376 5.98 -24.10 -24.67
C ALA A 376 6.90 -24.51 -23.49
N HIS A 377 7.51 -23.56 -22.79
CA HIS A 377 8.32 -23.79 -21.59
C HIS A 377 7.52 -23.66 -20.26
N GLY A 378 6.18 -23.63 -20.35
CA GLY A 378 5.27 -23.62 -19.20
C GLY A 378 4.96 -22.24 -18.63
N VAL A 379 5.31 -21.15 -19.34
CA VAL A 379 4.92 -19.80 -18.92
C VAL A 379 3.43 -19.59 -19.19
N THR A 380 2.68 -19.27 -18.14
CA THR A 380 1.23 -18.99 -18.17
C THR A 380 0.92 -17.52 -17.85
N VAL A 381 1.87 -16.79 -17.27
CA VAL A 381 1.67 -15.42 -16.77
C VAL A 381 2.70 -14.44 -17.34
N ILE A 382 2.21 -13.30 -17.82
CA ILE A 382 3.00 -12.15 -18.23
C ILE A 382 2.82 -11.04 -17.19
N GLY A 383 3.91 -10.57 -16.61
CA GLY A 383 3.95 -9.55 -15.58
C GLY A 383 4.43 -8.20 -16.11
N LEU A 384 3.68 -7.12 -15.84
CA LEU A 384 3.99 -5.77 -16.34
C LEU A 384 4.01 -4.73 -15.21
N GLU A 385 5.18 -4.15 -14.89
CA GLU A 385 5.29 -2.99 -14.00
C GLU A 385 4.58 -1.74 -14.58
N HIS A 386 4.45 -1.67 -15.89
CA HIS A 386 3.91 -0.53 -16.63
C HIS A 386 2.47 -0.12 -16.23
N LEU A 387 1.70 -1.01 -15.59
CA LEU A 387 0.29 -0.84 -15.27
C LEU A 387 0.02 -0.96 -13.76
N ARG A 388 -0.85 -0.11 -13.24
CA ARG A 388 -1.27 -0.10 -11.83
C ARG A 388 -2.49 -1.00 -11.61
N SER A 389 -2.34 -2.00 -10.76
CA SER A 389 -3.31 -3.08 -10.58
C SER A 389 -4.68 -2.64 -10.05
N ASP A 390 -4.78 -1.53 -9.32
CA ASP A 390 -6.05 -1.02 -8.75
C ASP A 390 -7.09 -0.73 -9.84
N LEU A 391 -6.66 -0.11 -10.94
CA LEU A 391 -7.50 0.22 -12.10
C LEU A 391 -7.30 -0.79 -13.24
N ALA A 392 -6.07 -1.22 -13.48
CA ALA A 392 -5.75 -2.02 -14.66
C ALA A 392 -6.20 -3.48 -14.53
N GLN A 393 -6.02 -4.14 -13.38
CA GLN A 393 -6.24 -5.59 -13.30
C GLN A 393 -7.69 -5.98 -13.63
N PRO A 394 -8.74 -5.33 -13.09
CA PRO A 394 -10.12 -5.68 -13.44
C PRO A 394 -10.45 -5.47 -14.93
N LEU A 395 -9.81 -4.50 -15.58
CA LEU A 395 -10.00 -4.21 -17.01
C LEU A 395 -9.26 -5.24 -17.89
N ILE A 396 -8.06 -5.66 -17.48
CA ILE A 396 -7.29 -6.73 -18.11
C ILE A 396 -8.05 -8.05 -18.00
N ASP A 397 -8.47 -8.43 -16.80
CA ASP A 397 -9.19 -9.68 -16.54
C ASP A 397 -10.46 -9.75 -17.38
N LYS A 398 -11.25 -8.66 -17.41
CA LYS A 398 -12.46 -8.55 -18.26
C LYS A 398 -12.14 -8.79 -19.74
N PHE A 399 -11.08 -8.18 -20.27
CA PHE A 399 -10.68 -8.36 -21.68
C PHE A 399 -10.23 -9.79 -21.99
N LEU A 400 -9.49 -10.43 -21.07
CA LEU A 400 -8.97 -11.78 -21.23
C LEU A 400 -10.03 -12.88 -21.00
N THR A 401 -11.17 -12.56 -20.36
CA THR A 401 -12.22 -13.55 -20.01
C THR A 401 -12.90 -14.18 -21.24
N SER A 402 -12.94 -13.50 -22.38
CA SER A 402 -13.65 -13.96 -23.59
C SER A 402 -12.99 -13.44 -24.86
N GLU A 403 -12.86 -14.30 -25.88
CA GLU A 403 -12.27 -13.97 -27.19
C GLU A 403 -13.01 -12.84 -27.93
N ASN A 404 -14.30 -12.63 -27.62
CA ASN A 404 -15.16 -11.65 -28.31
C ASN A 404 -15.37 -10.34 -27.54
N GLU A 405 -14.86 -10.21 -26.31
CA GLU A 405 -14.98 -8.94 -25.57
C GLU A 405 -14.08 -7.86 -26.22
N PRO A 406 -14.60 -6.66 -26.50
CA PRO A 406 -13.77 -5.56 -26.96
C PRO A 406 -12.85 -5.06 -25.84
N MET A 407 -11.68 -4.53 -26.18
CA MET A 407 -10.79 -3.92 -25.20
C MET A 407 -11.51 -2.74 -24.51
N PRO A 408 -11.59 -2.70 -23.16
CA PRO A 408 -12.17 -1.58 -22.44
C PRO A 408 -11.47 -0.26 -22.82
N ALA A 409 -12.23 0.81 -23.05
CA ALA A 409 -11.68 2.09 -23.50
C ALA A 409 -10.61 2.64 -22.54
N GLU A 410 -10.84 2.52 -21.22
CA GLU A 410 -9.88 2.92 -20.18
C GLU A 410 -8.58 2.07 -20.26
N LEU A 411 -8.68 0.77 -20.55
CA LEU A 411 -7.49 -0.07 -20.79
C LEU A 411 -6.72 0.40 -22.02
N ALA A 412 -7.41 0.60 -23.15
CA ALA A 412 -6.78 1.09 -24.38
C ALA A 412 -6.10 2.46 -24.19
N ALA A 413 -6.69 3.36 -23.40
CA ALA A 413 -6.10 4.64 -23.02
C ALA A 413 -4.82 4.48 -22.19
N MET A 414 -4.80 3.54 -21.23
CA MET A 414 -3.59 3.22 -20.47
C MET A 414 -2.51 2.59 -21.33
N LEU A 415 -2.83 1.60 -22.18
CA LEU A 415 -1.84 0.99 -23.08
C LEU A 415 -1.18 2.05 -23.96
N LYS A 416 -1.98 2.95 -24.54
CA LYS A 416 -1.49 4.09 -25.34
C LYS A 416 -0.58 5.02 -24.54
N THR A 417 -0.94 5.31 -23.28
CA THR A 417 -0.16 6.18 -22.39
C THR A 417 1.17 5.55 -21.96
N LYS A 418 1.21 4.24 -21.80
CA LYS A 418 2.41 3.47 -21.41
C LYS A 418 3.20 2.94 -22.61
N HIS A 419 2.80 3.29 -23.84
CA HIS A 419 3.37 2.79 -25.10
C HIS A 419 3.40 1.26 -25.22
N LEU A 420 2.41 0.58 -24.61
CA LEU A 420 2.24 -0.87 -24.70
C LEU A 420 1.46 -1.24 -25.97
N SER A 421 1.91 -2.31 -26.62
CA SER A 421 1.23 -2.89 -27.79
C SER A 421 -0.13 -3.49 -27.40
N VAL A 422 -1.17 -3.20 -28.17
CA VAL A 422 -2.48 -3.88 -28.05
C VAL A 422 -2.33 -5.36 -28.44
N ASN A 423 -1.47 -5.67 -29.41
CA ASN A 423 -1.25 -7.02 -29.91
C ASN A 423 -0.62 -7.95 -28.84
N LEU A 424 0.13 -7.42 -27.86
CA LEU A 424 0.57 -8.18 -26.68
C LEU A 424 -0.63 -8.78 -25.90
N PHE A 425 -1.69 -8.00 -25.71
CA PHE A 425 -2.89 -8.42 -24.99
C PHE A 425 -3.77 -9.34 -25.83
N GLU A 426 -3.90 -9.07 -27.14
CA GLU A 426 -4.64 -9.94 -28.07
C GLU A 426 -3.97 -11.31 -28.23
N GLN A 427 -2.62 -11.34 -28.32
CA GLN A 427 -1.86 -12.58 -28.33
C GLN A 427 -2.00 -13.33 -27.00
N ALA A 428 -1.84 -12.67 -25.85
CA ALA A 428 -2.02 -13.31 -24.55
C ALA A 428 -3.40 -13.96 -24.43
N ARG A 429 -4.47 -13.27 -24.87
CA ARG A 429 -5.82 -13.82 -24.93
C ARG A 429 -5.93 -15.05 -25.83
N SER A 430 -5.49 -14.96 -27.09
CA SER A 430 -5.54 -16.09 -28.03
C SER A 430 -4.71 -17.31 -27.57
N LYS A 431 -3.67 -17.07 -26.77
CA LYS A 431 -2.82 -18.10 -26.18
C LYS A 431 -3.24 -18.45 -24.74
N GLN A 432 -4.35 -17.94 -24.22
CA GLN A 432 -4.86 -18.21 -22.87
C GLN A 432 -3.81 -17.97 -21.76
N MET A 433 -2.98 -16.94 -21.93
CA MET A 433 -2.00 -16.49 -20.94
C MET A 433 -2.58 -15.31 -20.15
N LYS A 434 -2.34 -15.31 -18.84
CA LYS A 434 -2.74 -14.22 -17.95
C LYS A 434 -1.79 -13.04 -18.14
N ILE A 435 -2.31 -11.82 -18.06
CA ILE A 435 -1.49 -10.62 -17.85
C ILE A 435 -1.79 -10.09 -16.45
N ILE A 436 -0.74 -9.83 -15.66
CA ILE A 436 -0.87 -9.19 -14.35
C ILE A 436 -0.15 -7.85 -14.32
N ALA A 437 -0.85 -6.84 -13.81
CA ALA A 437 -0.33 -5.54 -13.48
C ALA A 437 0.44 -5.62 -12.15
N LEU A 438 1.69 -5.11 -12.15
CA LEU A 438 2.64 -5.31 -11.05
C LEU A 438 3.03 -4.04 -10.30
N ASP A 439 2.46 -2.89 -10.70
CA ASP A 439 2.48 -1.67 -9.91
C ASP A 439 1.10 -1.45 -9.24
N ASN A 440 0.97 -0.50 -8.31
CA ASN A 440 -0.33 -0.09 -7.74
C ASN A 440 -0.28 1.38 -7.23
N ASN A 441 -1.38 1.92 -6.69
CA ASN A 441 -1.39 3.31 -6.18
C ASN A 441 -0.49 3.50 -4.94
N SER A 442 -0.33 2.48 -4.10
CA SER A 442 0.45 2.57 -2.85
C SER A 442 1.95 2.77 -3.09
N THR A 443 2.47 2.40 -4.25
CA THR A 443 3.89 2.54 -4.61
C THR A 443 4.29 3.97 -5.01
N THR A 444 3.33 4.89 -5.10
CA THR A 444 3.54 6.22 -5.66
C THR A 444 4.70 6.93 -4.98
N ARG A 445 5.69 7.33 -5.78
CA ARG A 445 6.88 8.05 -5.29
C ARG A 445 6.47 9.43 -4.76
N PRO A 446 6.85 9.82 -3.54
CA PRO A 446 6.81 11.20 -3.11
C PRO A 446 7.57 12.12 -4.07
N ALA A 447 7.01 13.29 -4.36
CA ALA A 447 7.68 14.32 -5.16
C ALA A 447 8.86 14.99 -4.40
N GLU A 448 8.82 14.93 -3.08
CA GLU A 448 9.75 15.52 -2.12
C GLU A 448 10.05 14.49 -1.02
N GLY A 449 11.19 14.62 -0.34
CA GLY A 449 11.65 13.69 0.70
C GLY A 449 12.91 12.93 0.29
N GLU A 450 13.89 12.91 1.19
CA GLU A 450 15.24 12.37 0.98
C GLU A 450 15.19 10.88 0.61
N HIS A 451 14.33 10.12 1.31
CA HIS A 451 14.14 8.68 1.13
C HIS A 451 13.02 8.29 0.13
N SER A 452 12.53 9.23 -0.68
CA SER A 452 11.41 9.01 -1.62
C SER A 452 11.65 7.89 -2.64
N LEU A 453 12.92 7.66 -3.04
CA LEU A 453 13.30 6.56 -3.94
C LEU A 453 13.20 5.20 -3.25
N MET A 454 13.72 5.07 -2.02
CA MET A 454 13.61 3.85 -1.21
C MET A 454 12.14 3.45 -1.00
N TYR A 455 11.25 4.42 -0.76
CA TYR A 455 9.81 4.16 -0.69
C TYR A 455 9.27 3.53 -1.98
N ARG A 456 9.49 4.15 -3.15
CA ARG A 456 9.02 3.63 -4.44
C ARG A 456 9.62 2.26 -4.73
N ALA A 457 10.93 2.09 -4.55
CA ALA A 457 11.62 0.84 -4.77
C ALA A 457 11.01 -0.27 -3.91
N GLY A 458 10.89 -0.04 -2.60
CA GLY A 458 10.42 -1.05 -1.66
C GLY A 458 8.95 -1.41 -1.83
N ALA A 459 8.08 -0.41 -2.00
CA ALA A 459 6.65 -0.64 -2.17
C ALA A 459 6.32 -1.33 -3.50
N ALA A 460 6.98 -0.94 -4.61
CA ALA A 460 6.82 -1.64 -5.88
C ALA A 460 7.38 -3.07 -5.80
N ASN A 461 8.53 -3.28 -5.15
CA ASN A 461 9.08 -4.62 -4.94
C ASN A 461 8.17 -5.50 -4.06
N ASN A 462 7.43 -4.92 -3.11
CA ASN A 462 6.42 -5.66 -2.33
C ASN A 462 5.26 -6.13 -3.22
N VAL A 463 4.61 -5.22 -3.95
CA VAL A 463 3.48 -5.52 -4.84
C VAL A 463 3.88 -6.54 -5.90
N ALA A 464 5.05 -6.34 -6.49
CA ALA A 464 5.70 -7.25 -7.42
C ALA A 464 5.80 -8.69 -6.90
N VAL A 465 6.47 -8.84 -5.76
CA VAL A 465 6.82 -10.14 -5.18
C VAL A 465 5.60 -10.83 -4.62
N GLU A 466 4.69 -10.10 -3.97
CA GLU A 466 3.41 -10.65 -3.50
C GLU A 466 2.61 -11.27 -4.65
N ARG A 467 2.40 -10.52 -5.74
CA ARG A 467 1.63 -10.98 -6.91
C ARG A 467 2.27 -12.18 -7.61
N LEU A 468 3.61 -12.23 -7.67
CA LEU A 468 4.35 -13.31 -8.33
C LEU A 468 4.47 -14.56 -7.44
N GLN A 469 4.59 -14.42 -6.12
CA GLN A 469 4.61 -15.54 -5.18
C GLN A 469 3.21 -16.15 -4.93
N GLN A 470 2.14 -15.39 -5.17
CA GLN A 470 0.75 -15.89 -5.15
C GLN A 470 0.40 -16.78 -6.35
N LEU A 471 1.27 -16.89 -7.36
CA LEU A 471 1.07 -17.81 -8.48
C LEU A 471 1.20 -19.27 -8.03
N PRO A 472 0.38 -20.20 -8.56
CA PRO A 472 0.53 -21.63 -8.31
C PRO A 472 1.95 -22.12 -8.65
N ALA A 473 2.45 -23.12 -7.91
CA ALA A 473 3.82 -23.60 -8.04
C ALA A 473 4.13 -24.24 -9.41
N GLU A 474 3.09 -24.72 -10.09
CA GLU A 474 3.12 -25.26 -11.45
C GLU A 474 3.06 -24.18 -12.54
N GLU A 475 2.63 -22.95 -12.22
CA GLU A 475 2.56 -21.83 -13.16
C GLU A 475 3.90 -21.08 -13.20
N LYS A 476 4.42 -20.86 -14.41
CA LYS A 476 5.61 -20.02 -14.61
C LYS A 476 5.26 -18.64 -15.15
N PHE A 477 6.10 -17.66 -14.83
CA PHE A 477 5.92 -16.28 -15.28
C PHE A 477 7.11 -15.75 -16.09
N VAL A 478 6.83 -14.74 -16.92
CA VAL A 478 7.82 -13.77 -17.40
C VAL A 478 7.36 -12.39 -16.94
N ALA A 479 8.22 -11.64 -16.26
CA ALA A 479 7.89 -10.30 -15.78
C ALA A 479 8.88 -9.26 -16.28
N ILE A 480 8.36 -8.10 -16.68
CA ILE A 480 9.13 -6.98 -17.24
C ILE A 480 9.11 -5.82 -16.25
N TYR A 481 10.29 -5.35 -15.87
CA TYR A 481 10.51 -4.31 -14.84
C TYR A 481 11.59 -3.32 -15.24
N GLY A 482 11.51 -2.11 -14.69
CA GLY A 482 12.65 -1.19 -14.69
C GLY A 482 13.85 -1.79 -13.96
N ASN A 483 15.03 -1.74 -14.56
CA ASN A 483 16.29 -2.30 -14.03
C ASN A 483 16.56 -1.92 -12.55
N ALA A 484 16.13 -0.72 -12.13
CA ALA A 484 16.22 -0.28 -10.74
C ALA A 484 15.52 -1.26 -9.77
N HIS A 485 14.29 -1.70 -10.04
CA HIS A 485 13.52 -2.57 -9.15
C HIS A 485 14.12 -3.99 -9.01
N LEU A 486 14.90 -4.42 -10.00
CA LEU A 486 15.58 -5.72 -9.98
C LEU A 486 16.82 -5.74 -9.08
N GLN A 487 17.47 -4.59 -8.84
CA GLN A 487 18.71 -4.47 -8.06
C GLN A 487 18.45 -4.06 -6.60
N SER A 488 19.45 -4.20 -5.74
CA SER A 488 19.44 -3.64 -4.39
C SER A 488 19.48 -2.11 -4.39
N HIS A 489 18.90 -1.50 -3.34
CA HIS A 489 18.94 -0.06 -3.09
C HIS A 489 19.48 0.23 -1.69
N GLU A 490 20.01 1.44 -1.51
CA GLU A 490 20.31 1.99 -0.20
C GLU A 490 19.02 2.08 0.64
N GLY A 491 19.16 1.90 1.96
CA GLY A 491 18.02 1.91 2.89
C GLY A 491 18.33 2.64 4.19
N ILE A 492 17.32 2.84 5.05
CA ILE A 492 17.48 3.61 6.30
C ILE A 492 18.04 2.74 7.42
N ASP A 493 17.39 1.61 7.67
CA ASP A 493 17.79 0.70 8.75
C ASP A 493 18.68 -0.45 8.25
N HIS A 494 18.27 -1.05 7.13
CA HIS A 494 19.00 -2.03 6.34
C HIS A 494 18.83 -1.69 4.86
N PHE A 495 19.75 -2.14 4.00
CA PHE A 495 19.59 -1.98 2.55
C PHE A 495 18.34 -2.71 2.05
N LEU A 496 17.74 -2.21 0.96
CA LEU A 496 16.54 -2.79 0.38
C LEU A 496 16.91 -3.87 -0.66
N PRO A 497 16.46 -5.13 -0.51
CA PRO A 497 16.65 -6.15 -1.53
C PRO A 497 15.76 -5.90 -2.77
N GLY A 498 16.39 -6.00 -3.94
CA GLY A 498 15.71 -6.04 -5.24
C GLY A 498 14.79 -7.26 -5.40
N ILE A 499 13.92 -7.21 -6.41
CA ILE A 499 12.99 -8.31 -6.75
C ILE A 499 13.74 -9.64 -7.00
N THR A 500 14.95 -9.57 -7.55
CA THR A 500 15.86 -10.72 -7.78
C THR A 500 16.11 -11.54 -6.51
N HIS A 501 16.63 -10.89 -5.47
CA HIS A 501 16.90 -11.50 -4.16
C HIS A 501 15.63 -12.13 -3.57
N ARG A 502 14.50 -11.42 -3.66
CA ARG A 502 13.23 -11.82 -3.06
C ARG A 502 12.51 -12.98 -3.75
N LEU A 503 12.80 -13.22 -5.03
CA LEU A 503 12.26 -14.34 -5.81
C LEU A 503 13.28 -15.47 -6.04
N GLY A 504 14.54 -15.30 -5.62
CA GLY A 504 15.60 -16.27 -5.91
C GLY A 504 15.99 -16.33 -7.38
N LEU A 505 15.77 -15.25 -8.15
CA LEU A 505 15.94 -15.20 -9.60
C LEU A 505 17.04 -14.21 -10.02
N PRO A 506 17.75 -14.44 -11.14
CA PRO A 506 18.66 -13.46 -11.71
C PRO A 506 17.88 -12.35 -12.44
N ALA A 507 18.46 -11.14 -12.48
CA ALA A 507 18.01 -10.12 -13.43
C ALA A 507 18.53 -10.49 -14.82
N LEU A 508 17.66 -10.44 -15.83
CA LEU A 508 17.99 -10.80 -17.21
C LEU A 508 17.87 -9.58 -18.12
N LYS A 509 18.82 -9.43 -19.03
CA LYS A 509 18.64 -8.60 -20.23
C LYS A 509 18.47 -9.50 -21.45
N VAL A 510 17.65 -9.08 -22.39
CA VAL A 510 17.51 -9.70 -23.71
C VAL A 510 17.89 -8.68 -24.79
N ASP A 511 18.67 -9.11 -25.78
CA ASP A 511 19.08 -8.24 -26.91
C ASP A 511 18.14 -8.34 -28.12
N GLU A 512 18.39 -7.53 -29.15
CA GLU A 512 17.63 -7.50 -30.41
C GLU A 512 17.60 -8.86 -31.16
N ASN A 513 18.56 -9.76 -30.85
CA ASN A 513 18.69 -11.10 -31.44
C ASN A 513 18.13 -12.20 -30.53
N ASN A 514 17.37 -11.83 -29.48
CA ASN A 514 16.79 -12.74 -28.49
C ASN A 514 17.83 -13.56 -27.71
N ARG A 515 19.01 -13.00 -27.48
CA ARG A 515 20.05 -13.58 -26.61
C ARG A 515 19.93 -13.00 -25.20
N PHE A 516 20.00 -13.86 -24.20
CA PHE A 516 19.91 -13.50 -22.79
C PHE A 516 21.28 -13.30 -22.16
N THR A 517 21.36 -12.36 -21.23
CA THR A 517 22.50 -12.19 -20.32
C THR A 517 21.98 -11.90 -18.93
N ALA A 518 22.45 -12.65 -17.94
CA ALA A 518 22.18 -12.38 -16.53
C ALA A 518 23.06 -11.24 -16.01
N GLN A 519 22.45 -10.28 -15.31
CA GLN A 519 23.10 -9.10 -14.76
C GLN A 519 23.50 -9.33 -13.29
N ALA A 520 24.61 -8.71 -12.89
CA ALA A 520 25.04 -8.67 -11.49
C ALA A 520 24.19 -7.66 -10.69
N ASP A 521 24.07 -7.88 -9.38
CA ASP A 521 23.53 -6.88 -8.47
C ASP A 521 24.54 -5.75 -8.22
N ASN A 522 24.04 -4.55 -7.88
CA ASN A 522 24.86 -3.40 -7.56
C ASN A 522 25.26 -3.39 -6.09
N ILE A 523 26.28 -4.17 -5.73
CA ILE A 523 26.75 -4.33 -4.34
C ILE A 523 27.03 -2.99 -3.63
N ASN A 524 27.39 -1.92 -4.35
CA ASN A 524 27.61 -0.59 -3.78
C ASN A 524 26.33 0.06 -3.19
N GLN A 525 25.15 -0.44 -3.55
CA GLN A 525 23.85 -0.02 -2.99
C GLN A 525 23.47 -0.83 -1.74
N ARG A 526 24.19 -1.89 -1.39
CA ARG A 526 23.92 -2.72 -0.19
C ARG A 526 24.44 -2.06 1.09
N LYS A 527 24.03 -0.82 1.34
CA LYS A 527 24.40 -0.02 2.51
C LYS A 527 23.19 0.75 3.07
N CYS A 528 23.38 1.39 4.22
CA CYS A 528 22.44 2.40 4.70
C CYS A 528 22.76 3.78 4.12
N TYR A 529 21.77 4.68 4.09
CA TYR A 529 21.95 6.09 3.77
C TYR A 529 22.88 6.77 4.79
N ASP A 530 23.83 7.56 4.28
CA ASP A 530 24.93 8.10 5.09
C ASP A 530 24.43 9.08 6.19
N ASP A 531 23.39 9.88 5.88
CA ASP A 531 22.75 10.81 6.82
C ASP A 531 21.97 10.11 7.96
N VAL A 532 21.55 8.87 7.76
CA VAL A 532 20.85 8.08 8.79
C VAL A 532 21.83 7.50 9.81
N VAL A 533 23.07 7.20 9.41
CA VAL A 533 24.10 6.62 10.28
C VAL A 533 24.53 7.59 11.38
N GLU A 534 24.44 8.90 11.15
CA GLU A 534 24.86 9.94 12.10
C GLU A 534 23.77 10.38 13.10
N VAL A 535 22.53 9.89 12.96
CA VAL A 535 21.38 10.34 13.77
C VAL A 535 21.06 9.36 14.90
N SER A 536 20.81 9.88 16.10
CA SER A 536 20.34 9.11 17.26
C SER A 536 19.01 8.40 16.96
N ARG A 537 18.98 7.08 17.14
CA ARG A 537 17.80 6.23 16.94
C ARG A 537 17.03 5.99 18.23
N ILE A 538 15.71 5.84 18.13
CA ILE A 538 14.85 5.31 19.19
C ILE A 538 15.27 3.85 19.48
N GLN A 539 15.50 3.52 20.76
CA GLN A 539 15.86 2.17 21.20
C GLN A 539 14.82 1.65 22.20
N LEU A 540 14.03 0.65 21.80
CA LEU A 540 12.96 0.08 22.63
C LEU A 540 13.31 -1.28 23.23
N THR A 541 14.33 -1.95 22.70
CA THR A 541 14.89 -3.20 23.22
C THR A 541 16.07 -2.94 24.17
N SER A 542 16.15 -3.73 25.24
CA SER A 542 17.15 -3.63 26.32
C SER A 542 18.43 -4.42 26.06
#